data_AF-A0A5C7T5Y1-F1
#
_entry.id   AF-A0A5C7T5Y1-F1
#
_cell.length_a   1.000
_cell.length_b   1.000
_cell.length_c   1.000
_cell.angle_alpha   90.00
_cell.angle_beta   90.00
_cell.angle_gamma   90.00
#
_symmetry.space_group_name_H-M   'P 1'
#
loop_
_entity.id
_entity.type
_entity.pdbx_description
1 polymer ?
#
loop_
_entity_poly.entity_id
_entity_poly.type
_entity_poly.pdbx_seq_one_letter_code
_entity_poly.pdbx_strand_id
1 'polypeptide(L)'
;MTPGELLVDAGELALNTSRRTQTLVVHNTSDRPIQVGSHYHFAETNGALGFDRTLAQGMRLNIPSGAAVRFEPGQQRTVELVDIGGDRIVYGFRGLVQGKL
;
A
#
# COMPACT_ATOMS: atom_id res chain seq x y z
N MET A 1 36.23 3.25 -19.36
CA MET A 1 35.63 4.49 -18.86
C MET A 1 34.20 4.50 -19.33
N THR A 2 33.24 4.53 -18.41
CA THR A 2 31.81 4.46 -18.73
C THR A 2 31.16 5.79 -18.32
N PRO A 3 30.92 6.72 -19.27
CA PRO A 3 30.28 7.99 -18.94
C PRO A 3 28.92 7.78 -18.27
N GLY A 4 28.76 8.32 -17.06
CA GLY A 4 27.52 8.22 -16.30
C GLY A 4 27.33 6.93 -15.51
N GLU A 5 28.37 6.10 -15.34
CA GLU A 5 28.26 4.94 -14.46
C GLU A 5 27.97 5.35 -13.02
N LEU A 6 27.06 4.63 -12.38
CA LEU A 6 26.79 4.75 -10.96
C LEU A 6 27.60 3.69 -10.23
N LEU A 7 28.51 4.13 -9.37
CA LEU A 7 29.23 3.28 -8.42
C LEU A 7 28.50 3.41 -7.08
N VAL A 8 27.52 2.53 -6.86
CA VAL A 8 26.73 2.53 -5.63
C VAL A 8 27.42 1.75 -4.53
N ASP A 9 27.33 2.25 -3.31
CA ASP A 9 27.77 1.51 -2.14
C ASP A 9 26.92 0.25 -1.94
N ALA A 10 27.54 -0.81 -1.43
CA ALA A 10 26.81 -2.00 -1.03
C ALA A 10 25.94 -1.72 0.21
N GLY A 11 24.76 -2.32 0.26
CA GLY A 11 23.87 -2.23 1.42
C GLY A 11 22.39 -2.26 1.04
N GLU A 12 21.54 -2.15 2.05
CA GLU A 12 20.09 -2.06 1.91
C GLU A 12 19.56 -0.82 2.63
N LEU A 13 18.45 -0.27 2.14
CA LEU A 13 17.78 0.87 2.76
C LEU A 13 16.49 0.41 3.43
N ALA A 14 16.43 0.54 4.76
CA ALA A 14 15.20 0.32 5.49
C ALA A 14 14.18 1.42 5.15
N LEU A 15 12.99 1.01 4.70
CA LEU A 15 11.92 1.93 4.33
C LEU A 15 10.90 2.07 5.46
N ASN A 16 10.27 3.24 5.55
CA ASN A 16 9.15 3.52 6.45
C ASN A 16 9.44 3.16 7.94
N THR A 17 10.68 3.34 8.37
CA THR A 17 11.12 2.99 9.72
C THR A 17 10.30 3.72 10.80
N SER A 18 10.21 3.08 11.98
CA SER A 18 9.53 3.63 13.16
C SER A 18 8.03 3.90 12.99
N ARG A 19 7.41 3.32 11.95
CA ARG A 19 5.95 3.35 11.77
C ARG A 19 5.36 1.98 12.06
N ARG A 20 4.17 1.98 12.65
CA ARG A 20 3.42 0.74 12.87
C ARG A 20 3.09 0.10 11.53
N THR A 21 3.29 -1.21 11.45
CA THR A 21 2.86 -2.04 10.33
C THR A 21 1.73 -2.99 10.73
N GLN A 22 1.01 -3.49 9.73
CA GLN A 22 -0.05 -4.48 9.90
C GLN A 22 -0.07 -5.40 8.69
N THR A 23 -0.01 -6.70 8.93
CA THR A 23 -0.13 -7.72 7.88
C THR A 23 -1.58 -8.13 7.71
N LEU A 24 -2.06 -8.21 6.46
CA LEU A 24 -3.42 -8.61 6.11
C LEU A 24 -3.40 -9.60 4.94
N VAL A 25 -4.34 -10.53 4.96
CA VAL A 25 -4.68 -11.37 3.81
C VAL A 25 -5.75 -10.67 2.99
N VAL A 26 -5.51 -10.50 1.69
CA VAL A 26 -6.38 -9.79 0.76
C VAL A 26 -6.74 -10.72 -0.39
N HIS A 27 -8.03 -10.82 -0.70
CA HIS A 27 -8.55 -11.65 -1.78
C HIS A 27 -9.29 -10.80 -2.81
N ASN A 28 -8.93 -10.90 -4.09
CA ASN A 28 -9.70 -10.30 -5.17
C ASN A 28 -10.87 -11.20 -5.57
N THR A 29 -12.09 -10.79 -5.20
CA THR A 29 -13.32 -11.53 -5.47
C THR A 29 -13.96 -11.20 -6.82
N SER A 30 -13.32 -10.36 -7.65
CA SER A 30 -13.82 -10.01 -8.98
C SER A 30 -13.19 -10.85 -10.09
N ASP A 31 -13.76 -10.70 -11.29
CA ASP A 31 -13.32 -11.31 -12.54
C ASP A 31 -12.25 -10.49 -13.29
N ARG A 32 -11.81 -9.35 -12.73
CA ARG A 32 -10.83 -8.44 -13.34
C ARG A 32 -9.65 -8.21 -12.42
N PRO A 33 -8.45 -7.98 -12.98
CA PRO A 33 -7.29 -7.68 -12.17
C PRO A 33 -7.40 -6.30 -11.50
N ILE A 34 -6.90 -6.21 -10.27
CA ILE A 34 -6.85 -4.96 -9.49
C ILE A 34 -5.40 -4.69 -9.10
N GLN A 35 -4.96 -3.44 -9.27
CA GLN A 35 -3.62 -3.01 -8.86
C GLN A 35 -3.72 -1.81 -7.93
N VAL A 36 -3.03 -1.88 -6.79
CA VAL A 36 -3.04 -0.85 -5.75
C VAL A 36 -1.64 -0.28 -5.57
N GLY A 37 -1.52 1.04 -5.70
CA GLY A 37 -0.24 1.75 -5.55
C GLY A 37 0.17 1.97 -4.09
N SER A 38 1.46 2.22 -3.89
CA SER A 38 2.11 2.39 -2.58
C SER A 38 1.44 3.38 -1.61
N HIS A 39 0.81 4.44 -2.12
CA HIS A 39 0.27 5.56 -1.30
C HIS A 39 -1.26 5.66 -1.32
N TYR A 40 -1.96 4.69 -1.91
CA TYR A 40 -3.42 4.69 -1.85
C TYR A 40 -3.90 4.31 -0.45
N HIS A 41 -4.90 5.00 0.11
CA HIS A 41 -5.48 4.67 1.40
C HIS A 41 -6.15 3.28 1.33
N PHE A 42 -5.54 2.28 1.98
CA PHE A 42 -5.80 0.88 1.66
C PHE A 42 -7.24 0.47 1.97
N ALA A 43 -7.81 0.99 3.07
CA ALA A 43 -9.21 0.79 3.44
C ALA A 43 -10.21 1.30 2.38
N GLU A 44 -9.82 2.23 1.51
CA GLU A 44 -10.65 2.76 0.44
C GLU A 44 -10.38 2.13 -0.93
N THR A 45 -9.59 1.04 -1.01
CA THR A 45 -9.36 0.34 -2.28
C THR A 45 -10.66 -0.25 -2.86
N ASN A 46 -10.61 -0.76 -4.10
CA ASN A 46 -11.77 -1.35 -4.77
C ASN A 46 -12.54 -2.33 -3.85
N GLY A 47 -13.87 -2.21 -3.81
CA GLY A 47 -14.74 -3.02 -2.95
C GLY A 47 -14.71 -4.52 -3.25
N ALA A 48 -14.23 -4.93 -4.43
CA ALA A 48 -13.99 -6.33 -4.75
C ALA A 48 -12.74 -6.94 -4.10
N LEU A 49 -11.91 -6.14 -3.41
CA LEU A 49 -10.87 -6.68 -2.53
C LEU A 49 -11.48 -6.97 -1.16
N GLY A 50 -11.58 -8.25 -0.83
CA GLY A 50 -12.02 -8.76 0.47
C GLY A 50 -10.86 -8.84 1.46
N PHE A 51 -10.98 -8.10 2.56
CA PHE A 51 -10.07 -8.07 3.72
C PHE A 51 -10.73 -7.27 4.86
N ASP A 52 -10.10 -7.26 6.04
CA ASP A 52 -10.57 -6.43 7.16
C ASP A 52 -10.24 -4.94 6.92
N ARG A 53 -11.27 -4.17 6.53
CA ARG A 53 -11.18 -2.74 6.24
C ARG A 53 -10.85 -1.91 7.48
N THR A 54 -11.32 -2.34 8.66
CA THR A 54 -11.09 -1.64 9.93
C THR A 54 -9.61 -1.69 10.30
N LEU A 55 -8.96 -2.84 10.11
CA LEU A 55 -7.52 -2.98 10.34
C LEU A 55 -6.65 -2.19 9.35
N ALA A 56 -7.19 -1.86 8.16
CA ALA A 56 -6.48 -1.10 7.14
C ALA A 56 -6.70 0.43 7.24
N GLN A 57 -7.53 0.89 8.17
CA GLN A 57 -7.91 2.30 8.30
C GLN A 57 -6.68 3.15 8.66
N GLY A 58 -6.45 4.19 7.87
CA GLY A 58 -5.30 5.07 8.02
C GLY A 58 -3.96 4.47 7.59
N MET A 59 -3.98 3.36 6.83
CA MET A 59 -2.78 2.68 6.37
C MET A 59 -2.67 2.65 4.84
N ARG A 60 -1.45 2.45 4.36
CA ARG A 60 -1.10 2.26 2.95
C ARG A 60 -0.16 1.06 2.81
N LEU A 61 0.10 0.58 1.59
CA LEU A 61 1.03 -0.53 1.37
C LEU A 61 2.46 -0.19 1.87
N ASN A 62 3.07 -1.10 2.62
CA ASN A 62 4.47 -0.99 3.05
C ASN A 62 5.43 -1.48 1.96
N ILE A 63 5.49 -0.75 0.85
CA ILE A 63 6.31 -1.07 -0.32
C ILE A 63 7.10 0.17 -0.77
N PRO A 64 8.12 0.02 -1.66
CA PRO A 64 8.82 1.16 -2.23
C PRO A 64 7.88 2.20 -2.85
N SER A 65 8.22 3.47 -2.70
CA SER A 65 7.42 4.57 -3.28
C SER A 65 7.30 4.42 -4.79
N GLY A 66 6.11 4.67 -5.32
CA GLY A 66 5.80 4.49 -6.75
C GLY A 66 5.52 3.04 -7.19
N ALA A 67 5.85 2.03 -6.37
CA ALA A 67 5.51 0.64 -6.67
C ALA A 67 4.02 0.33 -6.42
N ALA A 68 3.58 -0.86 -6.84
CA ALA A 68 2.22 -1.33 -6.67
C ALA A 68 2.15 -2.85 -6.43
N VAL A 69 1.07 -3.29 -5.78
CA VAL A 69 0.71 -4.71 -5.65
C VAL A 69 -0.45 -5.01 -6.58
N ARG A 70 -0.31 -6.06 -7.38
CA ARG A 70 -1.32 -6.56 -8.31
C ARG A 70 -2.00 -7.82 -7.73
N PHE A 71 -3.31 -7.88 -7.91
CA PHE A 71 -4.19 -8.98 -7.53
C PHE A 71 -4.95 -9.47 -8.77
N GLU A 72 -4.63 -10.66 -9.26
CA GLU A 72 -5.37 -11.32 -10.33
C GLU A 72 -6.78 -11.75 -9.85
N PRO A 73 -7.73 -12.03 -10.75
CA PRO A 73 -9.03 -12.58 -10.39
C PRO A 73 -8.91 -13.83 -9.50
N GLY A 74 -9.61 -13.87 -8.37
CA GLY A 74 -9.57 -14.98 -7.40
C GLY A 74 -8.25 -15.09 -6.61
N GLN A 75 -7.28 -14.20 -6.82
CA GLN A 75 -6.00 -14.28 -6.12
C GLN A 75 -6.15 -13.83 -4.68
N GLN A 76 -5.65 -14.68 -3.77
CA GLN A 76 -5.40 -14.32 -2.38
C GLN A 76 -3.91 -14.04 -2.17
N ARG A 77 -3.60 -12.96 -1.46
CA ARG A 77 -2.23 -12.56 -1.16
C ARG A 77 -2.12 -11.88 0.19
N THR A 78 -1.05 -12.19 0.91
CA THR A 78 -0.69 -11.47 2.13
C THR A 78 0.08 -10.20 1.76
N VAL A 79 -0.34 -9.07 2.30
CA VAL A 79 0.34 -7.77 2.16
C VAL A 79 0.66 -7.19 3.54
N GLU A 80 1.72 -6.40 3.60
CA GLU A 80 2.02 -5.59 4.77
C GLU A 80 1.63 -4.13 4.49
N LEU A 81 0.93 -3.53 5.45
CA LEU A 81 0.55 -2.13 5.45
C LEU A 81 1.40 -1.36 6.45
N VAL A 82 1.53 -0.06 6.23
CA VAL A 82 2.17 0.89 7.13
C VAL A 82 1.28 2.11 7.34
N ASP A 83 1.32 2.67 8.54
CA ASP A 83 0.59 3.89 8.88
C ASP A 83 0.90 5.05 7.93
N ILE A 84 -0.16 5.79 7.55
CA ILE A 84 -0.03 7.10 6.93
C ILE A 84 0.61 8.05 7.96
N GLY A 85 1.64 8.80 7.53
CA GLY A 85 2.32 9.80 8.37
C GLY A 85 1.65 11.17 8.33
N GLY A 86 2.39 12.21 8.76
CA GLY A 86 1.90 13.59 8.78
C GLY A 86 0.71 13.78 9.72
N ASP A 87 -0.22 14.66 9.34
CA ASP A 87 -1.40 15.01 10.16
C ASP A 87 -2.46 13.89 10.26
N ARG A 88 -2.26 12.79 9.52
CA ARG A 88 -3.20 11.66 9.45
C ARG A 88 -4.61 12.12 9.05
N ILE A 89 -4.66 12.90 7.98
CA ILE A 89 -5.90 13.40 7.35
C ILE A 89 -6.02 12.78 5.96
N VAL A 90 -7.21 12.27 5.64
CA VAL A 90 -7.50 11.53 4.41
C VAL A 90 -8.65 12.21 3.66
N TYR A 91 -8.36 12.71 2.46
CA TYR A 91 -9.32 13.29 1.52
C TYR A 91 -9.24 12.57 0.16
N GLY A 92 -10.36 12.50 -0.56
CA GLY A 92 -10.42 11.87 -1.88
C GLY A 92 -10.73 10.37 -1.82
N PHE A 93 -9.99 9.55 -2.57
CA PHE A 93 -10.17 8.09 -2.67
C PHE A 93 -11.62 7.68 -3.02
N ARG A 94 -12.33 6.99 -2.12
CA ARG A 94 -13.77 6.67 -2.25
C ARG A 94 -14.64 7.64 -1.47
N GLY A 95 -14.02 8.61 -0.80
CA GLY A 95 -14.64 9.61 0.05
C GLY A 95 -15.22 9.06 1.34
N LEU A 96 -14.64 7.98 1.87
CA LEU A 96 -15.14 7.34 3.09
C LEU A 96 -14.65 8.01 4.38
N VAL A 97 -13.54 8.76 4.33
CA VAL A 97 -12.98 9.46 5.51
C VAL A 97 -13.22 10.96 5.46
N GLN A 98 -12.75 11.64 4.41
CA GLN A 98 -12.97 13.08 4.17
C GLN A 98 -12.60 13.98 5.38
N GLY A 99 -11.51 13.66 6.05
CA GLY A 99 -11.11 14.36 7.27
C GLY A 99 -10.01 13.65 8.04
N LYS A 100 -9.88 14.03 9.31
CA LYS A 100 -8.90 13.45 10.24
C LYS A 100 -9.31 12.02 10.62
N LEU A 101 -8.33 11.12 10.64
CA LEU A 101 -8.48 9.73 11.10
C LEU A 101 -8.71 9.63 12.60
#